data_AF-A0A9D1EC52-F1
#
_entry.id   AF-A0A9D1EC52-F1
#
_cell.length_a   1.000
_cell.length_b   1.000
_cell.length_c   1.000
_cell.angle_alpha   90.00
_cell.angle_beta   90.00
_cell.angle_gamma   90.00
#
_symmetry.space_group_name_H-M   'P 1'
#
loop_
_entity.id
_entity.type
_entity.pdbx_description
1 polymer ?
#
loop_
_entity_poly.entity_id
_entity_poly.type
_entity_poly.pdbx_seq_one_letter_code
_entity_poly.pdbx_strand_id
1 'polypeptide(L)'
;MKLMIASDLHGSAYYCKKMLDCYEKERADRLILLGDLLYHGPRNDLPRDYCPKEVINLLNQRKNQILCVRGNCEAEVDQMVLEFPVMAEYAIFFLDSRMIFATHGHVFHEQNLPPLQSGDILLHGHTHIWAAEKRSNYIYLNPGSVSIPKNGNVPTYMIYENHCFIIKDLQGTEVKRLDLTDSISSLKWDQIHSTNAAEAFDQFCQIVKQLRAENGCPWDRAQTHESLKACMIEEAYEVVEAIHRLSETKDAANLKEELGDVLLQVVLHSQIASEEGIFELKDVIDEINKKMIRRHPHVFGSQSVHCSDQVVENWEELKRQEKKEKGLERENELESIPKAFPALIRAQKLLKKSGVDQDNSVKDVLKTIQENLEKLEKKKEINRQAMIGSLLMDVANLASHYHINGEEALAKAVENRIRNFKKK
;
A
#
# COMPACT_ATOMS: atom_id res chain seq x y z
N MET A 1 10.93 -0.69 1.58
CA MET A 1 12.33 -1.15 1.55
C MET A 1 13.10 -0.33 2.57
N LYS A 2 13.89 -0.99 3.42
CA LYS A 2 14.74 -0.35 4.41
C LYS A 2 16.21 -0.58 4.06
N LEU A 3 17.00 0.47 3.95
CA LEU A 3 18.43 0.39 3.67
C LEU A 3 19.23 0.89 4.86
N MET A 4 20.38 0.26 5.11
CA MET A 4 21.42 0.82 5.96
C MET A 4 22.61 1.23 5.10
N ILE A 5 23.13 2.42 5.32
CA ILE A 5 24.24 3.00 4.58
C ILE A 5 25.36 3.35 5.58
N ALA A 6 26.58 2.90 5.28
CA ALA A 6 27.74 3.10 6.13
C ALA A 6 29.00 3.36 5.27
N SER A 7 30.01 3.98 5.85
CA SER A 7 31.24 4.37 5.14
C SER A 7 32.45 4.37 6.07
N ASP A 8 33.65 4.28 5.48
CA ASP A 8 34.94 4.58 6.13
C ASP A 8 35.16 3.71 7.38
N LEU A 9 35.22 2.38 7.19
CA LEU A 9 35.42 1.39 8.25
C LEU A 9 36.89 1.18 8.61
N HIS A 10 37.77 1.38 7.63
CA HIS A 10 39.22 1.43 7.78
C HIS A 10 39.80 0.22 8.54
N GLY A 11 39.25 -0.98 8.35
CA GLY A 11 39.76 -2.22 8.93
C GLY A 11 39.54 -2.38 10.44
N SER A 12 38.72 -1.54 11.07
CA SER A 12 38.37 -1.69 12.49
C SER A 12 37.40 -2.85 12.72
N ALA A 13 37.85 -3.91 13.38
CA ALA A 13 36.99 -5.04 13.74
C ALA A 13 35.95 -4.67 14.79
N TYR A 14 36.30 -3.80 15.75
CA TYR A 14 35.38 -3.31 16.77
C TYR A 14 34.19 -2.58 16.15
N TYR A 15 34.46 -1.62 15.28
CA TYR A 15 33.42 -0.82 14.65
C TYR A 15 32.63 -1.62 13.61
N CYS A 16 33.27 -2.59 12.94
CA CYS A 16 32.58 -3.51 12.05
C CYS A 16 31.48 -4.30 12.80
N LYS A 17 31.82 -4.89 13.95
CA LYS A 17 30.84 -5.60 14.79
C LYS A 17 29.70 -4.69 15.23
N LYS A 18 30.00 -3.49 15.71
CA LYS A 18 28.97 -2.53 16.15
C LYS A 18 28.02 -2.12 15.03
N MET A 19 28.55 -1.84 13.85
CA MET A 19 27.77 -1.49 12.67
C MET A 19 26.87 -2.65 12.23
N LEU A 20 27.37 -3.89 12.28
CA LEU A 20 26.59 -5.09 11.98
C LEU A 20 25.52 -5.40 13.03
N ASP A 21 25.79 -5.15 14.32
CA ASP A 21 24.77 -5.24 15.38
C ASP A 21 23.63 -4.24 15.13
N CYS A 22 23.95 -3.01 14.70
CA CYS A 22 22.96 -2.02 14.32
C CYS A 22 22.16 -2.47 13.08
N TYR A 23 22.83 -3.02 12.07
CA TYR A 23 22.18 -3.55 10.86
C TYR A 23 21.11 -4.60 11.18
N GLU A 24 21.41 -5.54 12.09
CA GLU A 24 20.47 -6.56 12.53
C GLU A 24 19.30 -5.98 13.34
N LYS A 25 19.57 -5.05 14.27
CA LYS A 25 18.53 -4.40 15.07
C LYS A 25 17.57 -3.57 14.23
N GLU A 26 18.09 -2.90 13.22
CA GLU A 26 17.30 -2.08 12.30
C GLU A 26 16.45 -2.92 11.36
N ARG A 27 16.80 -4.21 11.18
CA ARG A 27 16.15 -5.14 10.23
C ARG A 27 16.17 -4.60 8.80
N ALA A 28 17.29 -4.00 8.39
CA ALA A 28 17.42 -3.44 7.06
C ALA A 28 17.59 -4.53 5.99
N ASP A 29 16.97 -4.33 4.82
CA ASP A 29 16.93 -5.30 3.72
C ASP A 29 18.28 -5.45 3.01
N ARG A 30 19.08 -4.37 2.97
CA ARG A 30 20.41 -4.29 2.36
C ARG A 30 21.33 -3.33 3.12
N LEU A 31 22.64 -3.61 3.06
CA LEU A 31 23.71 -2.77 3.56
C LEU A 31 24.49 -2.16 2.38
N ILE A 32 24.53 -0.83 2.31
CA ILE A 32 25.31 -0.08 1.33
C ILE A 32 26.58 0.42 2.00
N LEU A 33 27.73 0.03 1.46
CA LEU A 33 29.05 0.43 1.93
C LEU A 33 29.67 1.41 0.95
N LEU A 34 29.97 2.62 1.42
CA LEU A 34 30.55 3.69 0.59
C LEU A 34 32.07 3.67 0.58
N GLY A 35 32.71 2.51 0.61
CA GLY A 35 34.16 2.34 0.46
C GLY A 35 35.00 2.52 1.73
N ASP A 36 36.31 2.33 1.57
CA ASP A 36 37.37 2.35 2.59
C ASP A 36 37.12 1.35 3.74
N LEU A 37 37.04 0.07 3.39
CA LEU A 37 36.64 -1.04 4.26
C LEU A 37 37.78 -1.62 5.09
N LEU A 38 38.96 -1.83 4.49
CA LEU A 38 40.04 -2.64 5.07
C LEU A 38 41.30 -1.84 5.39
N TYR A 39 41.81 -1.06 4.44
CA TYR A 39 43.03 -0.30 4.65
C TYR A 39 42.75 0.97 5.48
N HIS A 40 43.58 1.22 6.50
CA HIS A 40 43.38 2.39 7.39
C HIS A 40 43.68 3.72 6.69
N GLY A 41 44.42 3.69 5.58
CA GLY A 41 44.86 4.87 4.84
C GLY A 41 46.12 5.49 5.44
N PRO A 42 47.08 5.94 4.61
CA PRO A 42 48.40 6.37 5.07
C PRO A 42 48.39 7.68 5.87
N ARG A 43 47.26 8.39 5.88
CA ARG A 43 47.09 9.68 6.55
C ARG A 43 46.37 9.57 7.90
N ASN A 44 45.88 8.38 8.25
CA ASN A 44 45.11 8.15 9.45
C ASN A 44 45.88 7.26 10.42
N ASP A 45 45.73 7.54 11.71
CA ASP A 45 46.13 6.61 12.75
C ASP A 45 45.33 5.30 12.63
N LEU A 46 45.87 4.22 13.21
CA LEU A 46 45.16 2.95 13.26
C LEU A 46 43.85 3.11 14.05
N PRO A 47 42.69 2.76 13.48
CA PRO A 47 41.45 2.82 14.22
C PRO A 47 41.43 1.74 15.30
N ARG A 48 40.51 1.91 16.26
CA ARG A 48 40.34 0.97 17.38
C ARG A 48 40.21 -0.46 16.86
N ASP A 49 41.01 -1.37 17.42
CA ASP A 49 41.02 -2.79 17.06
C ASP A 49 41.17 -3.01 15.54
N TYR A 50 42.15 -2.35 14.92
CA TYR A 50 42.50 -2.54 13.51
C TYR A 50 42.89 -4.00 13.25
N CYS A 51 42.01 -4.74 12.57
CA CYS A 51 42.18 -6.15 12.24
C CYS A 51 41.44 -6.48 10.93
N PRO A 52 42.03 -6.15 9.76
CA PRO A 52 41.37 -6.35 8.46
C PRO A 52 40.92 -7.80 8.21
N LYS A 53 41.67 -8.79 8.69
CA LYS A 53 41.31 -10.22 8.57
C LYS A 53 39.99 -10.55 9.23
N GLU A 54 39.71 -9.95 10.38
CA GLU A 54 38.44 -10.14 11.09
C GLU A 54 37.30 -9.41 10.37
N VAL A 55 37.55 -8.19 9.86
CA VAL A 55 36.58 -7.45 9.05
C VAL A 55 36.18 -8.24 7.79
N ILE A 56 37.14 -8.84 7.08
CA ILE A 56 36.89 -9.70 5.91
C ILE A 56 35.90 -10.82 6.26
N ASN A 57 36.16 -11.55 7.35
CA ASN A 57 35.29 -12.64 7.79
C ASN A 57 33.87 -12.14 8.11
N LEU A 58 33.76 -11.05 8.86
CA LEU A 58 32.47 -10.47 9.26
C LEU A 58 31.62 -9.98 8.08
N LEU A 59 32.26 -9.37 7.07
CA LEU A 59 31.56 -8.87 5.87
C LEU A 59 31.22 -10.00 4.90
N ASN A 60 32.09 -10.98 4.69
CA ASN A 60 31.82 -12.11 3.79
C ASN A 60 30.64 -12.97 4.26
N GLN A 61 30.40 -13.07 5.58
CA GLN A 61 29.20 -13.72 6.14
C GLN A 61 27.90 -13.05 5.67
N ARG A 62 27.95 -11.79 5.23
CA ARG A 62 26.79 -11.01 4.75
C ARG A 62 26.91 -10.59 3.28
N LYS A 63 27.81 -11.21 2.51
CA LYS A 63 28.10 -10.85 1.10
C LYS A 63 26.86 -10.65 0.21
N ASN A 64 25.82 -11.48 0.39
CA ASN A 64 24.59 -11.41 -0.42
C ASN A 64 23.65 -10.25 -0.05
N GLN A 65 23.98 -9.49 1.00
CA GLN A 65 23.20 -8.36 1.50
C GLN A 65 23.93 -7.02 1.26
N ILE A 66 25.16 -7.05 0.74
CA ILE A 66 26.04 -5.88 0.63
C ILE A 66 26.07 -5.35 -0.81
N LEU A 67 25.92 -4.05 -0.96
CA LEU A 67 26.33 -3.30 -2.14
C LEU A 67 27.49 -2.38 -1.73
N CYS A 68 28.57 -2.35 -2.50
CA CYS A 68 29.74 -1.53 -2.17
C CYS A 68 30.17 -0.70 -3.37
N VAL A 69 30.61 0.53 -3.10
CA VAL A 69 31.35 1.36 -4.05
C VAL A 69 32.79 1.49 -3.57
N ARG A 70 33.70 1.73 -4.51
CA ARG A 70 35.12 1.79 -4.28
C ARG A 70 35.51 3.10 -3.59
N GLY A 71 36.23 2.99 -2.49
CA GLY A 71 36.94 4.05 -1.82
C GLY A 71 38.37 4.26 -2.32
N ASN A 72 38.96 5.39 -1.96
CA ASN A 72 40.31 5.73 -2.45
C ASN A 72 41.40 4.88 -1.79
N CYS A 73 41.10 4.20 -0.68
CA CYS A 73 42.01 3.26 -0.03
C CYS A 73 41.82 1.81 -0.52
N GLU A 74 40.76 1.51 -1.28
CA GLU A 74 40.52 0.17 -1.86
C GLU A 74 41.48 -0.13 -3.02
N ALA A 75 42.06 -1.33 -2.95
CA ALA A 75 42.91 -1.91 -3.98
C ALA A 75 42.39 -3.29 -4.44
N GLU A 76 42.96 -3.81 -5.53
CA GLU A 76 42.60 -5.13 -6.08
C GLU A 76 42.78 -6.27 -5.04
N VAL A 77 43.72 -6.10 -4.11
CA VAL A 77 43.97 -7.08 -3.04
C VAL A 77 42.74 -7.22 -2.13
N ASP A 78 41.99 -6.14 -1.91
CA ASP A 78 40.78 -6.14 -1.10
C ASP A 78 39.67 -6.91 -1.82
N GLN A 79 39.57 -6.73 -3.15
CA GLN A 79 38.63 -7.49 -3.98
C GLN A 79 38.95 -9.00 -3.99
N MET A 80 40.21 -9.39 -3.88
CA MET A 80 40.61 -10.81 -3.83
C MET A 80 40.16 -11.51 -2.54
N VAL A 81 39.91 -10.77 -1.47
CA VAL A 81 39.55 -11.33 -0.15
C VAL A 81 38.09 -11.08 0.24
N LEU A 82 37.45 -10.07 -0.33
CA LEU A 82 36.02 -9.80 -0.16
C LEU A 82 35.20 -10.50 -1.24
N GLU A 83 34.21 -11.28 -0.82
CA GLU A 83 33.39 -12.13 -1.70
C GLU A 83 32.18 -11.37 -2.32
N PHE A 84 32.30 -10.05 -2.45
CA PHE A 84 31.34 -9.16 -3.09
C PHE A 84 32.09 -8.05 -3.85
N PRO A 85 31.47 -7.39 -4.85
CA PRO A 85 32.14 -6.36 -5.63
C PRO A 85 32.47 -5.12 -4.79
N VAL A 86 33.73 -4.69 -4.81
CA VAL A 86 34.21 -3.47 -4.11
C VAL A 86 34.93 -2.49 -5.03
N MET A 87 35.11 -2.83 -6.30
CA MET A 87 35.87 -2.01 -7.26
C MET A 87 35.02 -1.08 -8.12
N ALA A 88 33.69 -1.08 -7.97
CA ALA A 88 32.80 -0.19 -8.72
C ALA A 88 32.95 1.27 -8.26
N GLU A 89 33.30 2.19 -9.15
CA GLU A 89 33.56 3.61 -8.79
C GLU A 89 32.31 4.34 -8.27
N TYR A 90 31.14 3.89 -8.72
CA TYR A 90 29.84 4.39 -8.29
C TYR A 90 28.78 3.30 -8.45
N ALA A 91 27.63 3.52 -7.82
CA ALA A 91 26.42 2.76 -8.02
C ALA A 91 25.26 3.73 -8.26
N ILE A 92 24.37 3.38 -9.18
CA ILE A 92 23.14 4.13 -9.45
C ILE A 92 21.97 3.22 -9.13
N PHE A 93 21.06 3.71 -8.30
CA PHE A 93 19.80 3.04 -8.00
C PHE A 93 18.74 4.09 -7.70
N PHE A 94 17.47 3.70 -7.85
CA PHE A 94 16.34 4.58 -7.60
C PHE A 94 15.74 4.26 -6.25
N LEU A 95 15.59 5.28 -5.41
CA LEU A 95 14.71 5.22 -4.24
C LEU A 95 13.50 6.10 -4.57
N ASP A 96 12.34 5.46 -4.63
CA ASP A 96 11.11 6.04 -5.16
C ASP A 96 11.33 6.55 -6.59
N SER A 97 11.07 7.83 -6.86
CA SER A 97 11.28 8.50 -8.15
C SER A 97 12.62 9.24 -8.26
N ARG A 98 13.51 9.14 -7.26
CA ARG A 98 14.78 9.86 -7.22
C ARG A 98 15.94 8.95 -7.57
N MET A 99 16.80 9.39 -8.49
CA MET A 99 18.06 8.71 -8.73
C MET A 99 19.00 8.98 -7.55
N ILE A 100 19.61 7.91 -7.03
CA ILE A 100 20.73 8.01 -6.12
C ILE A 100 22.00 7.71 -6.88
N PHE A 101 22.90 8.68 -6.90
CA PHE A 101 24.28 8.51 -7.33
C PHE A 101 25.14 8.25 -6.09
N ALA A 102 25.40 6.97 -5.80
CA ALA A 102 26.24 6.56 -4.68
C ALA A 102 27.70 6.45 -5.14
N THR A 103 28.62 7.10 -4.43
CA THR A 103 30.06 7.05 -4.70
C THR A 103 30.82 7.17 -3.38
N HIS A 104 32.13 6.91 -3.34
CA HIS A 104 32.88 7.14 -2.11
C HIS A 104 33.07 8.64 -1.82
N GLY A 105 33.29 9.47 -2.85
CA GLY A 105 33.49 10.92 -2.68
C GLY A 105 34.84 11.45 -3.13
N HIS A 106 35.77 10.58 -3.55
CA HIS A 106 37.11 10.98 -4.01
C HIS A 106 37.14 11.39 -5.51
N VAL A 107 36.18 10.92 -6.30
CA VAL A 107 36.02 11.30 -7.73
C VAL A 107 34.86 12.29 -7.86
N PHE A 108 33.63 11.85 -7.54
CA PHE A 108 32.42 12.67 -7.60
C PHE A 108 32.03 13.15 -6.19
N HIS A 109 31.82 14.45 -6.05
CA HIS A 109 31.57 15.13 -4.78
C HIS A 109 30.99 16.53 -5.03
N GLU A 110 30.71 17.32 -3.98
CA GLU A 110 30.06 18.63 -4.13
C GLU A 110 30.81 19.63 -5.05
N GLN A 111 32.14 19.51 -5.18
CA GLN A 111 32.94 20.35 -6.09
C GLN A 111 33.16 19.71 -7.48
N ASN A 112 32.78 18.45 -7.69
CA ASN A 112 32.83 17.74 -8.96
C ASN A 112 31.60 16.84 -9.10
N LEU A 113 30.45 17.46 -9.40
CA LEU A 113 29.16 16.77 -9.41
C LEU A 113 29.04 15.81 -10.60
N PRO A 114 28.41 14.64 -10.41
CA PRO A 114 27.94 13.83 -11.53
C PRO A 114 26.75 14.55 -12.22
N PRO A 115 26.33 14.10 -13.42
CA PRO A 115 25.10 14.58 -14.03
C PRO A 115 23.89 14.21 -13.15
N LEU A 116 23.22 15.21 -12.58
CA LEU A 116 22.05 15.06 -11.71
C LEU A 116 20.88 15.88 -12.24
N GLN A 117 19.67 15.32 -12.19
CA GLN A 117 18.43 16.07 -12.36
C GLN A 117 18.01 16.74 -11.07
N SER A 118 17.06 17.67 -11.16
CA SER A 118 16.54 18.39 -10.00
C SER A 118 15.92 17.42 -9.00
N GLY A 119 16.47 17.36 -7.79
CA GLY A 119 15.97 16.51 -6.71
C GLY A 119 16.57 15.10 -6.66
N ASP A 120 17.53 14.77 -7.54
CA ASP A 120 18.35 13.58 -7.39
C ASP A 120 19.27 13.68 -6.17
N ILE A 121 19.80 12.54 -5.73
CA ILE A 121 20.58 12.42 -4.52
C ILE A 121 22.04 12.11 -4.86
N LEU A 122 22.95 12.94 -4.37
CA LEU A 122 24.37 12.62 -4.26
C LEU A 122 24.62 11.99 -2.88
N LEU A 123 24.99 10.72 -2.86
CA LEU A 123 25.30 9.98 -1.64
C LEU A 123 26.79 9.60 -1.62
N HIS A 124 27.56 10.11 -0.66
CA HIS A 124 28.97 9.73 -0.55
C HIS A 124 29.53 9.70 0.87
N GLY A 125 30.73 9.13 1.02
CA GLY A 125 31.52 9.02 2.25
C GLY A 125 32.73 9.96 2.25
N HIS A 126 33.95 9.43 2.45
CA HIS A 126 35.28 10.03 2.26
C HIS A 126 35.66 11.18 3.20
N THR A 127 34.75 12.11 3.48
CA THR A 127 35.00 13.29 4.31
C THR A 127 35.00 12.95 5.81
N HIS A 128 34.40 11.82 6.18
CA HIS A 128 34.13 11.37 7.54
C HIS A 128 33.22 12.33 8.34
N ILE A 129 32.47 13.17 7.63
CA ILE A 129 31.56 14.16 8.19
C ILE A 129 30.17 13.85 7.64
N TRP A 130 29.26 13.50 8.53
CA TRP A 130 27.89 13.19 8.14
C TRP A 130 27.16 14.44 7.64
N ALA A 131 26.22 14.26 6.71
CA ALA A 131 25.42 15.33 6.11
C ALA A 131 24.07 14.79 5.64
N ALA A 132 23.02 15.60 5.78
CA ALA A 132 21.70 15.34 5.20
C ALA A 132 21.03 16.68 4.88
N GLU A 133 21.31 17.21 3.69
CA GLU A 133 21.01 18.60 3.35
C GLU A 133 20.42 18.73 1.94
N LYS A 134 19.36 19.54 1.79
CA LYS A 134 18.82 19.93 0.48
C LYS A 134 19.69 21.05 -0.10
N ARG A 135 20.26 20.82 -1.29
CA ARG A 135 20.91 21.86 -2.10
C ARG A 135 19.88 22.45 -3.06
N SER A 136 20.26 23.49 -3.80
CA SER A 136 19.34 24.16 -4.74
C SER A 136 18.76 23.20 -5.79
N ASN A 137 19.57 22.26 -6.29
CA ASN A 137 19.20 21.37 -7.41
C ASN A 137 19.31 19.86 -7.09
N TYR A 138 19.84 19.47 -5.94
CA TYR A 138 20.03 18.06 -5.58
C TYR A 138 20.01 17.91 -4.07
N ILE A 139 19.99 16.69 -3.58
CA ILE A 139 20.08 16.38 -2.15
C ILE A 139 21.46 15.80 -1.87
N TYR A 140 22.15 16.33 -0.87
CA TYR A 140 23.45 15.85 -0.44
C TYR A 140 23.32 15.00 0.83
N LEU A 141 23.80 13.76 0.75
CA LEU A 141 23.81 12.80 1.84
C LEU A 141 25.23 12.27 2.08
N ASN A 142 25.60 12.17 3.36
CA ASN A 142 26.81 11.52 3.83
C ASN A 142 26.56 10.83 5.17
N PRO A 143 26.78 9.51 5.32
CA PRO A 143 26.53 8.81 6.58
C PRO A 143 27.58 9.13 7.66
N GLY A 144 28.66 9.85 7.32
CA GLY A 144 29.84 10.01 8.16
C GLY A 144 30.71 8.77 8.15
N SER A 145 31.65 8.69 9.09
CA SER A 145 32.51 7.53 9.26
C SER A 145 32.05 6.67 10.43
N VAL A 146 32.06 5.34 10.23
CA VAL A 146 31.78 4.36 11.28
C VAL A 146 32.95 4.24 12.26
N SER A 147 34.18 4.62 11.86
CA SER A 147 35.38 4.30 12.65
C SER A 147 36.26 5.51 13.00
N ILE A 148 36.34 6.51 12.14
CA ILE A 148 37.24 7.67 12.26
C ILE A 148 36.46 8.97 11.98
N PRO A 149 35.42 9.32 12.76
CA PRO A 149 34.66 10.54 12.53
C PRO A 149 35.53 11.80 12.69
N LYS A 150 35.24 12.85 11.93
CA LYS A 150 35.95 14.14 11.98
C LYS A 150 35.07 15.27 12.51
N ASN A 151 35.68 16.43 12.80
CA ASN A 151 35.01 17.63 13.32
C ASN A 151 34.24 17.43 14.64
N GLY A 152 34.72 16.53 15.51
CA GLY A 152 34.08 16.25 16.79
C GLY A 152 32.80 15.42 16.68
N ASN A 153 32.49 14.88 15.50
CA ASN A 153 31.36 13.97 15.31
C ASN A 153 31.59 12.62 15.99
N VAL A 154 30.49 11.93 16.26
CA VAL A 154 30.49 10.53 16.73
C VAL A 154 30.50 9.56 15.54
N PRO A 155 30.87 8.29 15.75
CA PRO A 155 30.66 7.24 14.76
C PRO A 155 29.19 7.09 14.37
N THR A 156 28.89 7.16 13.08
CA THR A 156 27.51 7.16 12.57
C THR A 156 27.29 6.19 11.42
N TYR A 157 26.02 5.88 11.19
CA TYR A 157 25.48 5.26 9.98
C TYR A 157 24.18 5.97 9.57
N MET A 158 23.66 5.65 8.40
CA MET A 158 22.42 6.21 7.89
C MET A 158 21.41 5.11 7.59
N ILE A 159 20.14 5.36 7.88
CA ILE A 159 18.99 4.53 7.51
C ILE A 159 18.16 5.27 6.48
N TYR A 160 17.73 4.55 5.46
CA TYR A 160 16.62 4.96 4.61
C TYR A 160 15.40 4.10 4.91
N GLU A 161 14.29 4.72 5.28
CA GLU A 161 13.00 4.06 5.51
C GLU A 161 11.87 5.09 5.33
N ASN A 162 10.79 4.72 4.64
CA ASN A 162 9.58 5.54 4.47
C ASN A 162 9.87 6.98 4.00
N HIS A 163 10.60 7.12 2.88
CA HIS A 163 10.99 8.42 2.30
C HIS A 163 11.87 9.28 3.21
N CYS A 164 12.44 8.71 4.25
CA CYS A 164 13.20 9.44 5.26
C CYS A 164 14.62 8.89 5.38
N PHE A 165 15.59 9.81 5.35
CA PHE A 165 16.98 9.53 5.67
C PHE A 165 17.27 9.94 7.11
N ILE A 166 17.74 8.99 7.91
CA ILE A 166 17.99 9.17 9.34
C ILE A 166 19.44 8.78 9.62
N ILE A 167 20.24 9.74 10.08
CA ILE A 167 21.61 9.49 10.55
C ILE A 167 21.53 9.15 12.02
N LYS A 168 22.14 8.03 12.41
CA LYS A 168 22.16 7.52 13.77
C LYS A 168 23.58 7.26 14.24
N ASP A 169 23.82 7.41 15.54
CA ASP A 169 25.04 6.93 16.17
C ASP A 169 25.05 5.40 16.30
N LEU A 170 26.18 4.80 16.67
CA LEU A 170 26.28 3.34 16.90
C LEU A 170 25.57 2.84 18.18
N GLN A 171 24.79 3.68 18.86
CA GLN A 171 23.87 3.30 19.93
C GLN A 171 22.41 3.27 19.42
N GLY A 172 22.15 3.76 18.20
CA GLY A 172 20.83 3.86 17.59
C GLY A 172 20.13 5.19 17.85
N THR A 173 20.82 6.16 18.46
CA THR A 173 20.28 7.51 18.71
C THR A 173 20.26 8.30 17.41
N GLU A 174 19.15 8.97 17.12
CA GLU A 174 19.02 9.85 15.97
C GLU A 174 19.86 11.12 16.15
N VAL A 175 20.75 11.38 15.19
CA VAL A 175 21.60 12.57 15.11
C VAL A 175 20.99 13.61 14.18
N LYS A 176 20.46 13.15 13.04
CA LYS A 176 19.86 14.02 12.02
C LYS A 176 18.82 13.27 11.21
N ARG A 177 17.78 13.98 10.78
CA ARG A 177 16.74 13.47 9.91
C ARG A 177 16.52 14.40 8.73
N LEU A 178 16.30 13.81 7.56
CA LEU A 178 15.86 14.47 6.35
C LEU A 178 14.66 13.72 5.78
N ASP A 179 13.51 14.38 5.76
CA ASP A 179 12.30 13.87 5.12
C ASP A 179 12.26 14.29 3.65
N LEU A 180 12.08 13.32 2.76
CA LEU A 180 11.96 13.51 1.32
C LEU A 180 10.52 13.55 0.84
N THR A 181 9.55 13.39 1.73
CA THR A 181 8.21 13.91 1.49
C THR A 181 8.37 15.43 1.37
N ASP A 182 8.60 15.92 0.14
CA ASP A 182 8.56 17.34 -0.13
C ASP A 182 7.25 17.84 0.44
N SER A 183 7.32 18.77 1.40
CA SER A 183 6.19 19.07 2.26
C SER A 183 4.97 19.29 1.39
N ILE A 184 4.00 18.38 1.45
CA ILE A 184 2.78 18.47 0.64
C ILE A 184 2.07 19.79 0.90
N SER A 185 2.34 20.40 2.05
CA SER A 185 1.95 21.77 2.39
C SER A 185 2.33 22.85 1.36
N SER A 186 3.28 22.63 0.44
CA SER A 186 3.64 23.59 -0.60
C SER A 186 3.32 23.14 -2.04
N LEU A 187 2.77 21.94 -2.23
CA LEU A 187 2.40 21.42 -3.54
C LEU A 187 1.19 22.19 -4.10
N LYS A 188 1.32 22.72 -5.31
CA LYS A 188 0.18 23.25 -6.07
C LYS A 188 -0.44 22.13 -6.90
N TRP A 189 -1.75 22.19 -7.13
CA TRP A 189 -2.49 21.17 -7.88
C TRP A 189 -1.94 20.94 -9.31
N ASP A 190 -1.39 21.99 -9.92
CA ASP A 190 -0.79 21.97 -11.26
C ASP A 190 0.63 21.39 -11.30
N GLN A 191 1.20 21.07 -10.14
CA GLN A 191 2.52 20.44 -9.98
C GLN A 191 2.43 18.93 -9.69
N ILE A 192 1.23 18.36 -9.67
CA ILE A 192 1.01 16.92 -9.50
C ILE A 192 1.42 16.22 -10.80
N HIS A 193 2.62 15.63 -10.79
CA HIS A 193 3.15 14.84 -11.88
C HIS A 193 3.70 13.54 -11.32
N SER A 194 3.03 12.43 -11.65
CA SER A 194 3.50 11.08 -11.33
C SER A 194 3.85 10.36 -12.63
N THR A 195 4.95 9.62 -12.65
CA THR A 195 5.37 8.89 -13.85
C THR A 195 4.70 7.52 -13.98
N ASN A 196 4.19 7.00 -12.86
CA ASN A 196 3.51 5.71 -12.78
C ASN A 196 2.44 5.68 -11.68
N ALA A 197 1.64 4.60 -11.67
CA ALA A 197 0.52 4.45 -10.74
C ALA A 197 0.95 4.27 -9.27
N ALA A 198 2.12 3.68 -9.00
CA ALA A 198 2.60 3.50 -7.64
C ALA A 198 2.98 4.85 -7.02
N GLU A 199 3.67 5.71 -7.77
CA GLU A 199 3.97 7.09 -7.37
C GLU A 199 2.70 7.92 -7.17
N ALA A 200 1.73 7.82 -8.09
CA ALA A 200 0.47 8.54 -7.97
C ALA A 200 -0.30 8.13 -6.71
N PHE A 201 -0.32 6.84 -6.41
CA PHE A 201 -0.99 6.31 -5.24
C PHE A 201 -0.28 6.67 -3.93
N ASP A 202 1.05 6.59 -3.90
CA ASP A 202 1.84 7.03 -2.74
C ASP A 202 1.63 8.53 -2.47
N GLN A 203 1.74 9.37 -3.51
CA GLN A 203 1.48 10.80 -3.40
C GLN A 203 0.07 11.08 -2.86
N PHE A 204 -0.94 10.34 -3.34
CA PHE A 204 -2.30 10.44 -2.82
C PHE A 204 -2.42 10.09 -1.33
N CYS A 205 -1.77 9.00 -0.90
CA CYS A 205 -1.74 8.60 0.51
C CYS A 205 -1.10 9.69 1.39
N GLN A 206 0.01 10.28 0.92
CA GLN A 206 0.67 11.35 1.64
C GLN A 206 -0.20 12.63 1.69
N ILE A 207 -0.98 12.93 0.64
CA ILE A 207 -1.95 14.05 0.65
C ILE A 207 -2.99 13.83 1.73
N VAL A 208 -3.61 12.65 1.79
CA VAL A 208 -4.63 12.34 2.81
C VAL A 208 -4.04 12.41 4.23
N LYS A 209 -2.82 11.90 4.42
CA LYS A 209 -2.09 12.02 5.69
C LYS A 209 -1.83 13.48 6.08
N GLN A 210 -1.43 14.34 5.14
CA GLN A 210 -1.23 15.76 5.39
C GLN A 210 -2.54 16.50 5.70
N LEU A 211 -3.64 16.15 5.02
CA LEU A 211 -4.96 16.70 5.31
C LEU A 211 -5.40 16.38 6.75
N ARG A 212 -4.99 15.23 7.30
CA ARG A 212 -5.33 14.81 8.66
C ARG A 212 -4.29 15.11 9.73
N ALA A 213 -3.11 15.62 9.35
CA ALA A 213 -2.08 16.05 10.30
C ALA A 213 -2.57 17.18 11.23
N GLU A 214 -1.90 17.45 12.34
CA GLU A 214 -2.31 18.50 13.32
C GLU A 214 -2.51 19.87 12.67
N ASN A 215 -1.67 20.22 11.70
CA ASN A 215 -1.71 21.44 10.90
C ASN A 215 -2.50 21.29 9.58
N GLY A 216 -3.23 20.19 9.41
CA GLY A 216 -4.04 19.87 8.23
C GLY A 216 -5.43 20.52 8.23
N CYS A 217 -6.32 19.98 7.41
CA CYS A 217 -7.68 20.45 7.24
C CYS A 217 -8.56 20.07 8.46
N PRO A 218 -9.24 21.04 9.11
CA PRO A 218 -10.10 20.75 10.25
C PRO A 218 -11.25 19.79 9.94
N TRP A 219 -11.81 19.84 8.72
CA TRP A 219 -12.91 18.97 8.32
C TRP A 219 -12.44 17.52 8.14
N ASP A 220 -11.31 17.31 7.45
CA ASP A 220 -10.75 15.96 7.24
C ASP A 220 -10.38 15.31 8.56
N ARG A 221 -9.75 16.06 9.47
CA ARG A 221 -9.39 15.60 10.82
C ARG A 221 -10.58 15.19 11.67
N ALA A 222 -11.71 15.87 11.52
CA ALA A 222 -12.93 15.58 12.28
C ALA A 222 -13.64 14.30 11.82
N GLN A 223 -13.26 13.75 10.65
CA GLN A 223 -13.88 12.53 10.12
C GLN A 223 -13.52 11.31 10.95
N THR A 224 -14.51 10.43 11.11
CA THR A 224 -14.43 9.13 11.77
C THR A 224 -14.97 8.06 10.83
N HIS A 225 -14.74 6.78 11.14
CA HIS A 225 -15.37 5.69 10.39
C HIS A 225 -16.90 5.81 10.32
N GLU A 226 -17.54 6.32 11.37
CA GLU A 226 -18.99 6.45 11.45
C GLU A 226 -19.52 7.59 10.57
N SER A 227 -18.83 8.73 10.54
CA SER A 227 -19.25 9.90 9.75
C SER A 227 -19.10 9.69 8.24
N LEU A 228 -18.15 8.84 7.82
CA LEU A 228 -17.85 8.58 6.40
C LEU A 228 -18.75 7.51 5.75
N LYS A 229 -19.57 6.79 6.52
CA LYS A 229 -20.41 5.69 5.98
C LYS A 229 -21.35 6.15 4.87
N ALA A 230 -21.95 7.33 5.04
CA ALA A 230 -22.87 7.88 4.04
C ALA A 230 -22.14 8.15 2.73
N CYS A 231 -21.00 8.85 2.79
CA CYS A 231 -20.17 9.14 1.64
C CYS A 231 -19.73 7.86 0.91
N MET A 232 -19.23 6.85 1.63
CA MET A 232 -18.86 5.57 1.00
C MET A 232 -20.00 4.92 0.20
N ILE A 233 -21.24 5.02 0.68
CA ILE A 233 -22.41 4.49 -0.03
C ILE A 233 -22.74 5.37 -1.23
N GLU A 234 -22.72 6.69 -1.07
CA GLU A 234 -22.98 7.67 -2.13
C GLU A 234 -21.99 7.48 -3.29
N GLU A 235 -20.68 7.45 -3.02
CA GLU A 235 -19.66 7.25 -4.08
C GLU A 235 -19.80 5.89 -4.77
N ALA A 236 -20.20 4.84 -4.05
CA ALA A 236 -20.47 3.54 -4.65
C ALA A 236 -21.67 3.59 -5.62
N TYR A 237 -22.69 4.40 -5.33
CA TYR A 237 -23.81 4.61 -6.24
C TYR A 237 -23.45 5.50 -7.43
N GLU A 238 -22.63 6.53 -7.23
CA GLU A 238 -22.13 7.35 -8.34
C GLU A 238 -21.27 6.53 -9.29
N VAL A 239 -20.43 5.60 -8.80
CA VAL A 239 -19.73 4.63 -9.65
C VAL A 239 -20.70 3.77 -10.47
N VAL A 240 -21.81 3.30 -9.87
CA VAL A 240 -22.83 2.52 -10.59
C VAL A 240 -23.47 3.35 -11.71
N GLU A 241 -23.80 4.61 -11.44
CA GLU A 241 -24.31 5.54 -12.45
C GLU A 241 -23.27 5.82 -13.54
N ALA A 242 -22.01 6.02 -13.17
CA ALA A 242 -20.93 6.24 -14.12
C ALA A 242 -20.71 5.04 -15.05
N ILE A 243 -20.89 3.81 -14.56
CA ILE A 243 -20.89 2.59 -15.40
C ILE A 243 -22.05 2.61 -16.40
N HIS A 244 -23.27 2.99 -15.96
CA HIS A 244 -24.41 3.13 -16.87
C HIS A 244 -24.13 4.18 -17.95
N ARG A 245 -23.63 5.36 -17.56
CA ARG A 245 -23.25 6.43 -18.50
C ARG A 245 -22.18 5.99 -19.47
N LEU A 246 -21.15 5.28 -19.01
CA LEU A 246 -20.10 4.73 -19.89
C LEU A 246 -20.71 3.79 -20.95
N SER A 247 -21.71 2.98 -20.56
CA SER A 247 -22.38 2.07 -21.49
C SER A 247 -23.15 2.80 -22.60
N GLU A 248 -23.80 3.93 -22.27
CA GLU A 248 -24.60 4.75 -23.18
C GLU A 248 -23.75 5.73 -24.02
N THR A 249 -22.75 6.37 -23.41
CA THR A 249 -22.01 7.52 -23.99
C THR A 249 -20.59 7.18 -24.45
N LYS A 250 -20.01 6.08 -23.95
CA LYS A 250 -18.57 5.74 -24.06
C LYS A 250 -17.61 6.76 -23.45
N ASP A 251 -18.11 7.71 -22.65
CA ASP A 251 -17.28 8.64 -21.89
C ASP A 251 -16.82 7.99 -20.58
N ALA A 252 -15.50 7.88 -20.42
CA ALA A 252 -14.86 7.29 -19.24
C ALA A 252 -14.43 8.35 -18.20
N ALA A 253 -14.58 9.64 -18.49
CA ALA A 253 -14.12 10.71 -17.60
C ALA A 253 -14.82 10.65 -16.25
N ASN A 254 -16.15 10.52 -16.25
CA ASN A 254 -16.94 10.40 -15.02
C ASN A 254 -16.60 9.10 -14.26
N LEU A 255 -16.48 7.95 -14.93
CA LEU A 255 -16.09 6.71 -14.23
C LEU A 255 -14.73 6.81 -13.54
N LYS A 256 -13.77 7.52 -14.15
CA LYS A 256 -12.45 7.74 -13.55
C LYS A 256 -12.53 8.61 -12.29
N GLU A 257 -13.39 9.63 -12.30
CA GLU A 257 -13.65 10.52 -11.16
C GLU A 257 -14.26 9.73 -9.99
N GLU A 258 -15.39 9.05 -10.21
CA GLU A 258 -16.10 8.34 -9.15
C GLU A 258 -15.28 7.17 -8.57
N LEU A 259 -14.47 6.49 -9.39
CA LEU A 259 -13.53 5.46 -8.89
C LEU A 259 -12.45 6.08 -8.00
N GLY A 260 -12.05 7.32 -8.28
CA GLY A 260 -11.15 8.10 -7.44
C GLY A 260 -11.79 8.43 -6.08
N ASP A 261 -13.07 8.75 -6.05
CA ASP A 261 -13.79 9.07 -4.82
C ASP A 261 -13.99 7.82 -3.94
N VAL A 262 -14.30 6.66 -4.54
CA VAL A 262 -14.27 5.37 -3.81
C VAL A 262 -12.87 5.07 -3.27
N LEU A 263 -11.81 5.34 -4.05
CA LEU A 263 -10.43 5.17 -3.60
C LEU A 263 -10.09 6.10 -2.42
N LEU A 264 -10.58 7.35 -2.44
CA LEU A 264 -10.46 8.29 -1.33
C LEU A 264 -11.06 7.72 -0.06
N GLN A 265 -12.25 7.15 -0.12
CA GLN A 265 -12.86 6.53 1.06
C GLN A 265 -11.98 5.40 1.62
N VAL A 266 -11.43 4.52 0.77
CA VAL A 266 -10.54 3.44 1.22
C VAL A 266 -9.28 3.97 1.92
N VAL A 267 -8.63 4.98 1.33
CA VAL A 267 -7.41 5.58 1.89
C VAL A 267 -7.71 6.36 3.18
N LEU A 268 -8.81 7.09 3.24
CA LEU A 268 -9.21 7.88 4.41
C LEU A 268 -9.56 6.98 5.60
N HIS A 269 -10.32 5.90 5.39
CA HIS A 269 -10.56 4.89 6.42
C HIS A 269 -9.25 4.24 6.89
N SER A 270 -8.33 3.92 5.98
CA SER A 270 -7.04 3.32 6.35
C SER A 270 -6.15 4.28 7.15
N GLN A 271 -6.18 5.57 6.83
CA GLN A 271 -5.46 6.61 7.56
C GLN A 271 -6.03 6.79 8.98
N ILE A 272 -7.37 6.83 9.14
CA ILE A 272 -8.03 6.86 10.46
C ILE A 272 -7.64 5.63 11.29
N ALA A 273 -7.69 4.43 10.71
CA ALA A 273 -7.34 3.21 11.41
C ALA A 273 -5.87 3.17 11.85
N SER A 274 -4.96 3.75 11.04
CA SER A 274 -3.55 3.86 11.38
C SER A 274 -3.32 4.84 12.55
N GLU A 275 -4.02 5.98 12.55
CA GLU A 275 -4.00 6.95 13.66
C GLU A 275 -4.52 6.34 14.97
N GLU A 276 -5.49 5.44 14.89
CA GLU A 276 -6.06 4.70 16.03
C GLU A 276 -5.25 3.44 16.41
N GLY A 277 -4.20 3.10 15.66
CA GLY A 277 -3.36 1.92 15.92
C GLY A 277 -4.05 0.58 15.68
N ILE A 278 -5.07 0.55 14.81
CA ILE A 278 -5.89 -0.65 14.51
C ILE A 278 -5.27 -1.47 13.36
N PHE A 279 -5.03 -0.83 12.21
CA PHE A 279 -4.37 -1.41 11.04
C PHE A 279 -3.85 -0.31 10.10
N GLU A 280 -2.97 -0.67 9.16
CA GLU A 280 -2.45 0.23 8.14
C GLU A 280 -3.03 -0.08 6.75
N LEU A 281 -2.94 0.87 5.81
CA LEU A 281 -3.33 0.66 4.41
C LEU A 281 -2.62 -0.56 3.79
N LYS A 282 -1.37 -0.81 4.19
CA LYS A 282 -0.62 -1.99 3.79
C LYS A 282 -1.34 -3.29 4.15
N ASP A 283 -1.95 -3.37 5.34
CA ASP A 283 -2.67 -4.56 5.79
C ASP A 283 -3.92 -4.82 4.94
N VAL A 284 -4.63 -3.76 4.57
CA VAL A 284 -5.80 -3.82 3.66
C VAL A 284 -5.38 -4.39 2.30
N ILE A 285 -4.30 -3.86 1.72
CA ILE A 285 -3.76 -4.28 0.43
C ILE A 285 -3.24 -5.73 0.50
N ASP A 286 -2.53 -6.09 1.56
CA ASP A 286 -2.02 -7.44 1.77
C ASP A 286 -3.15 -8.46 1.93
N GLU A 287 -4.23 -8.12 2.65
CA GLU A 287 -5.38 -9.00 2.81
C GLU A 287 -6.10 -9.25 1.49
N ILE A 288 -6.34 -8.21 0.68
CA ILE A 288 -6.98 -8.40 -0.63
C ILE A 288 -6.05 -9.16 -1.59
N ASN A 289 -4.75 -8.91 -1.60
CA ASN A 289 -3.79 -9.66 -2.42
C ASN A 289 -3.80 -11.15 -2.08
N LYS A 290 -3.67 -11.49 -0.80
CA LYS A 290 -3.73 -12.89 -0.33
C LYS A 290 -5.06 -13.55 -0.71
N LYS A 291 -6.17 -12.84 -0.52
CA LYS A 291 -7.51 -13.33 -0.88
C LYS A 291 -7.65 -13.57 -2.39
N MET A 292 -7.18 -12.65 -3.22
CA MET A 292 -7.26 -12.77 -4.67
C MET A 292 -6.39 -13.92 -5.18
N ILE A 293 -5.17 -14.09 -4.67
CA ILE A 293 -4.32 -15.22 -5.04
C ILE A 293 -4.95 -16.54 -4.59
N ARG A 294 -5.35 -16.64 -3.31
CA ARG A 294 -5.92 -17.87 -2.75
C ARG A 294 -7.19 -18.32 -3.47
N ARG A 295 -8.04 -17.39 -3.88
CA ARG A 295 -9.33 -17.69 -4.53
C ARG A 295 -9.25 -17.88 -6.04
N HIS A 296 -8.07 -17.72 -6.64
CA HIS A 296 -7.81 -18.02 -8.04
C HIS A 296 -6.70 -19.08 -8.20
N PRO A 297 -6.87 -20.28 -7.63
CA PRO A 297 -5.90 -21.37 -7.80
C PRO A 297 -5.78 -21.84 -9.26
N HIS A 298 -6.72 -21.43 -10.13
CA HIS A 298 -6.67 -21.67 -11.56
C HIS A 298 -5.82 -20.66 -12.34
N VAL A 299 -5.48 -19.53 -11.73
CA VAL A 299 -4.55 -18.54 -12.29
C VAL A 299 -3.17 -18.70 -11.64
N PHE A 300 -3.13 -18.84 -10.31
CA PHE A 300 -1.88 -18.82 -9.53
C PHE A 300 -1.41 -20.19 -9.01
N GLY A 301 -2.18 -21.24 -9.28
CA GLY A 301 -1.90 -22.61 -8.84
C GLY A 301 -2.01 -23.60 -10.00
N SER A 302 -2.41 -24.84 -9.68
CA SER A 302 -2.46 -25.95 -10.63
C SER A 302 -3.88 -26.39 -11.02
N GLN A 303 -4.92 -25.72 -10.52
CA GLN A 303 -6.30 -26.12 -10.80
C GLN A 303 -6.70 -25.68 -12.22
N SER A 304 -7.44 -26.49 -12.97
CA SER A 304 -8.01 -26.06 -14.25
C SER A 304 -9.50 -25.78 -14.12
N VAL A 305 -9.96 -24.71 -14.77
CA VAL A 305 -11.39 -24.36 -14.91
C VAL A 305 -11.70 -24.13 -16.39
N HIS A 306 -12.92 -24.47 -16.81
CA HIS A 306 -13.31 -24.42 -18.22
C HIS A 306 -14.36 -23.34 -18.54
N CYS A 307 -15.03 -22.77 -17.54
CA CYS A 307 -16.03 -21.71 -17.71
C CYS A 307 -16.14 -20.80 -16.49
N SER A 308 -16.84 -19.67 -16.64
CA SER A 308 -17.11 -18.72 -15.56
C SER A 308 -17.89 -19.32 -14.40
N ASP A 309 -18.84 -20.20 -14.68
CA ASP A 309 -19.72 -20.77 -13.63
C ASP A 309 -18.92 -21.64 -12.67
N GLN A 310 -17.97 -22.42 -13.20
CA GLN A 310 -17.05 -23.22 -12.40
C GLN A 310 -16.12 -22.34 -11.53
N VAL A 311 -15.75 -21.14 -11.99
CA VAL A 311 -14.99 -20.18 -11.19
C VAL A 311 -15.82 -19.67 -10.01
N VAL A 312 -17.10 -19.35 -10.24
CA VAL A 312 -18.01 -18.88 -9.19
C VAL A 312 -18.26 -19.96 -8.13
N GLU A 313 -18.44 -21.21 -8.54
CA GLU A 313 -18.59 -22.35 -7.61
C GLU A 313 -17.33 -22.54 -6.75
N ASN A 314 -16.16 -22.58 -7.38
CA ASN A 314 -14.88 -22.71 -6.67
C ASN A 314 -14.67 -21.54 -5.68
N TRP A 315 -15.07 -20.33 -6.07
CA TRP A 315 -14.97 -19.14 -5.22
C TRP A 315 -15.81 -19.25 -3.94
N GLU A 316 -17.05 -19.71 -4.06
CA GLU A 316 -17.93 -19.91 -2.90
C GLU A 316 -17.44 -21.03 -1.99
N GLU A 317 -16.91 -22.13 -2.54
CA GLU A 317 -16.33 -23.22 -1.75
C GLU A 317 -15.08 -22.77 -0.99
N LEU A 318 -14.15 -22.07 -1.66
CA LEU A 318 -12.96 -21.54 -1.00
C LEU A 318 -13.36 -20.60 0.13
N LYS A 319 -14.26 -19.65 -0.13
CA LYS A 319 -14.81 -18.72 0.89
C LYS A 319 -15.42 -19.45 2.09
N ARG A 320 -16.07 -20.60 1.88
CA ARG A 320 -16.60 -21.44 2.97
C ARG A 320 -15.46 -22.00 3.81
N GLN A 321 -14.40 -22.53 3.19
CA GLN A 321 -13.22 -23.04 3.88
C GLN A 321 -12.52 -21.95 4.72
N GLU A 322 -12.36 -20.74 4.18
CA GLU A 322 -11.73 -19.62 4.92
C GLU A 322 -12.49 -19.28 6.21
N LYS A 323 -13.82 -19.36 6.19
CA LYS A 323 -14.64 -19.12 7.38
C LYS A 323 -14.43 -20.20 8.44
N LYS A 324 -14.24 -21.46 8.02
CA LYS A 324 -13.92 -22.56 8.94
C LYS A 324 -12.58 -22.35 9.62
N GLU A 325 -11.56 -21.99 8.85
CA GLU A 325 -10.21 -21.68 9.36
C GLU A 325 -10.22 -20.53 10.37
N LYS A 326 -11.04 -19.50 10.13
CA LYS A 326 -11.19 -18.34 11.05
C LYS A 326 -12.09 -18.63 12.26
N GLY A 327 -12.63 -19.85 12.42
CA GLY A 327 -13.54 -20.20 13.52
C GLY A 327 -14.89 -19.48 13.46
N LEU A 328 -15.26 -18.92 12.30
CA LEU A 328 -16.48 -18.15 12.08
C LEU A 328 -17.66 -19.03 11.64
N GLU A 329 -17.61 -20.35 11.89
CA GLU A 329 -18.70 -21.29 11.55
C GLU A 329 -20.00 -21.00 12.31
N ARG A 330 -19.92 -20.28 13.45
CA ARG A 330 -21.04 -20.04 14.36
C ARG A 330 -21.81 -18.75 14.11
N GLU A 331 -21.40 -17.91 13.16
CA GLU A 331 -22.30 -16.85 12.70
C GLU A 331 -23.51 -17.52 12.05
N ASN A 332 -24.70 -17.29 12.60
CA ASN A 332 -25.95 -17.70 11.96
C ASN A 332 -25.88 -17.22 10.51
N GLU A 333 -25.90 -18.15 9.55
CA GLU A 333 -25.52 -17.83 8.17
C GLU A 333 -26.36 -16.67 7.60
N LEU A 334 -27.61 -16.56 8.05
CA LEU A 334 -28.54 -15.48 7.71
C LEU A 334 -28.18 -14.12 8.36
N GLU A 335 -27.58 -14.12 9.56
CA GLU A 335 -27.16 -12.90 10.26
C GLU A 335 -25.91 -12.26 9.63
N SER A 336 -25.09 -13.04 8.92
CA SER A 336 -23.95 -12.52 8.15
C SER A 336 -24.34 -11.74 6.88
N ILE A 337 -25.64 -11.53 6.62
CA ILE A 337 -26.12 -10.67 5.54
C ILE A 337 -26.12 -9.22 6.04
N PRO A 338 -25.30 -8.33 5.46
CA PRO A 338 -25.20 -6.94 5.88
C PRO A 338 -26.57 -6.24 5.96
N LYS A 339 -26.84 -5.61 7.11
CA LYS A 339 -28.05 -4.81 7.32
C LYS A 339 -28.09 -3.56 6.45
N ALA A 340 -26.93 -3.07 6.03
CA ALA A 340 -26.77 -1.88 5.20
C ALA A 340 -27.19 -2.09 3.74
N PHE A 341 -27.39 -3.33 3.28
CA PHE A 341 -27.84 -3.55 1.91
C PHE A 341 -29.24 -2.99 1.68
N PRO A 342 -29.51 -2.45 0.47
CA PRO A 342 -30.85 -2.15 0.01
C PRO A 342 -31.78 -3.35 0.20
N ALA A 343 -33.05 -3.08 0.47
CA ALA A 343 -34.00 -4.09 0.91
C ALA A 343 -34.15 -5.24 -0.10
N LEU A 344 -34.17 -4.97 -1.42
CA LEU A 344 -34.32 -6.03 -2.43
C LEU A 344 -33.07 -6.88 -2.54
N ILE A 345 -31.87 -6.27 -2.57
CA ILE A 345 -30.60 -7.01 -2.54
C ILE A 345 -30.52 -7.89 -1.29
N ARG A 346 -30.88 -7.34 -0.13
CA ARG A 346 -30.84 -8.05 1.14
C ARG A 346 -31.83 -9.21 1.15
N ALA A 347 -33.04 -9.02 0.63
CA ALA A 347 -34.05 -10.07 0.49
C ALA A 347 -33.57 -11.20 -0.43
N GLN A 348 -33.04 -10.88 -1.61
CA GLN A 348 -32.53 -11.89 -2.54
C GLN A 348 -31.36 -12.68 -1.96
N LYS A 349 -30.43 -12.02 -1.25
CA LYS A 349 -29.34 -12.70 -0.54
C LYS A 349 -29.84 -13.60 0.58
N LEU A 350 -30.89 -13.17 1.31
CA LEU A 350 -31.52 -13.97 2.36
C LEU A 350 -32.14 -15.24 1.77
N LEU A 351 -32.93 -15.10 0.71
CA LEU A 351 -33.58 -16.21 0.03
C LEU A 351 -32.57 -17.24 -0.49
N LYS A 352 -31.57 -16.77 -1.24
CA LYS A 352 -30.47 -17.62 -1.76
C LYS A 352 -29.75 -18.39 -0.66
N LYS A 353 -29.54 -17.75 0.49
CA LYS A 353 -28.82 -18.36 1.60
C LYS A 353 -29.68 -19.29 2.45
N SER A 354 -30.99 -19.08 2.45
CA SER A 354 -31.97 -19.95 3.10
C SER A 354 -32.32 -21.20 2.29
N GLY A 355 -32.03 -21.23 0.98
CA GLY A 355 -32.40 -22.31 0.07
C GLY A 355 -33.84 -22.23 -0.48
N VAL A 356 -34.64 -21.27 0.01
CA VAL A 356 -36.05 -21.09 -0.38
C VAL A 356 -36.24 -20.81 -1.88
N ASP A 357 -35.24 -20.20 -2.53
CA ASP A 357 -35.23 -19.94 -3.98
C ASP A 357 -34.92 -21.21 -4.81
N GLN A 358 -34.54 -22.31 -4.18
CA GLN A 358 -34.32 -23.61 -4.83
C GLN A 358 -35.45 -24.59 -4.56
N ASP A 359 -36.12 -24.47 -3.40
CA ASP A 359 -37.18 -25.39 -2.97
C ASP A 359 -38.52 -25.19 -3.71
N ASN A 360 -38.79 -23.98 -4.19
CA ASN A 360 -40.05 -23.63 -4.87
C ASN A 360 -39.91 -23.57 -6.38
N SER A 361 -40.93 -23.98 -7.14
CA SER A 361 -40.95 -23.70 -8.58
C SER A 361 -41.40 -22.26 -8.85
N VAL A 362 -41.05 -21.72 -10.02
CA VAL A 362 -41.57 -20.40 -10.48
C VAL A 362 -43.10 -20.34 -10.40
N LYS A 363 -43.79 -21.46 -10.66
CA LYS A 363 -45.25 -21.54 -10.55
C LYS A 363 -45.74 -21.38 -9.12
N ASP A 364 -45.03 -21.93 -8.14
CA ASP A 364 -45.39 -21.84 -6.73
C ASP A 364 -45.22 -20.41 -6.20
N VAL A 365 -44.15 -19.73 -6.63
CA VAL A 365 -43.92 -18.32 -6.29
C VAL A 365 -45.00 -17.43 -6.91
N LEU A 366 -45.33 -17.62 -8.19
CA LEU A 366 -46.42 -16.87 -8.84
C LEU A 366 -47.77 -17.10 -8.17
N LYS A 367 -48.08 -18.34 -7.77
CA LYS A 367 -49.28 -18.67 -7.02
C LYS A 367 -49.30 -17.97 -5.66
N THR A 368 -48.18 -17.95 -4.94
CA THR A 368 -48.05 -17.25 -3.65
C THR A 368 -48.32 -15.75 -3.80
N ILE A 369 -47.77 -15.12 -4.85
CA ILE A 369 -48.03 -13.70 -5.17
C ILE A 369 -49.54 -13.49 -5.41
N GLN A 370 -50.18 -14.33 -6.22
CA GLN A 370 -51.62 -14.23 -6.50
C GLN A 370 -52.45 -14.37 -5.22
N GLU A 371 -52.16 -15.36 -4.38
CA GLU A 371 -52.87 -15.56 -3.11
C GLU A 371 -52.69 -14.38 -2.15
N ASN A 372 -51.50 -13.79 -2.09
CA ASN A 372 -51.23 -12.63 -1.24
C ASN A 372 -51.92 -11.36 -1.77
N LEU A 373 -52.02 -11.18 -3.08
CA LEU A 373 -52.84 -10.11 -3.69
C LEU A 373 -54.33 -10.29 -3.37
N GLU A 374 -54.87 -11.51 -3.48
CA GLU A 374 -56.27 -11.78 -3.14
C GLU A 374 -56.56 -11.54 -1.65
N LYS A 375 -55.63 -11.92 -0.76
CA LYS A 375 -55.75 -11.64 0.69
C LYS A 375 -55.78 -10.13 0.96
N LEU A 376 -54.97 -9.35 0.24
CA LEU A 376 -54.92 -7.90 0.37
C LEU A 376 -56.24 -7.23 -0.05
N GLU A 377 -56.92 -7.78 -1.06
CA GLU A 377 -58.21 -7.29 -1.54
C GLU A 377 -59.38 -7.70 -0.63
N LYS A 378 -59.43 -8.97 -0.20
CA LYS A 378 -60.62 -9.54 0.46
C LYS A 378 -60.68 -9.29 1.98
N LYS A 379 -59.55 -9.07 2.66
CA LYS A 379 -59.53 -8.92 4.13
C LYS A 379 -59.68 -7.46 4.56
N LYS A 380 -60.74 -7.19 5.34
CA LYS A 380 -61.03 -5.84 5.90
C LYS A 380 -60.03 -5.42 6.99
N GLU A 381 -59.62 -6.34 7.86
CA GLU A 381 -58.60 -6.09 8.89
C GLU A 381 -57.32 -6.83 8.53
N ILE A 382 -56.38 -6.10 7.94
CA ILE A 382 -55.06 -6.63 7.59
C ILE A 382 -53.99 -5.55 7.80
N ASN A 383 -52.83 -5.94 8.32
CA ASN A 383 -51.67 -5.06 8.34
C ASN A 383 -51.13 -4.93 6.90
N ARG A 384 -51.56 -3.87 6.21
CA ARG A 384 -51.21 -3.62 4.80
C ARG A 384 -49.71 -3.44 4.59
N GLN A 385 -49.01 -2.81 5.52
CA GLN A 385 -47.55 -2.61 5.43
C GLN A 385 -46.82 -3.95 5.45
N ALA A 386 -47.18 -4.84 6.40
CA ALA A 386 -46.59 -6.16 6.47
C ALA A 386 -46.91 -6.99 5.21
N MET A 387 -48.14 -6.93 4.70
CA MET A 387 -48.54 -7.66 3.50
C MET A 387 -47.82 -7.16 2.24
N ILE A 388 -47.67 -5.84 2.07
CA ILE A 388 -46.88 -5.27 0.96
C ILE A 388 -45.41 -5.69 1.10
N GLY A 389 -44.86 -5.70 2.31
CA GLY A 389 -43.52 -6.22 2.58
C GLY A 389 -43.35 -7.67 2.14
N SER A 390 -44.30 -8.55 2.48
CA SER A 390 -44.31 -9.95 2.01
C SER A 390 -44.39 -10.04 0.49
N LEU A 391 -45.25 -9.26 -0.16
CA LEU A 391 -45.36 -9.24 -1.62
C LEU A 391 -44.05 -8.79 -2.29
N LEU A 392 -43.38 -7.77 -1.76
CA LEU A 392 -42.06 -7.35 -2.26
C LEU A 392 -41.02 -8.46 -2.10
N MET A 393 -41.09 -9.22 -1.00
CA MET A 393 -40.21 -10.37 -0.77
C MET A 393 -40.52 -11.53 -1.73
N ASP A 394 -41.80 -11.80 -2.04
CA ASP A 394 -42.20 -12.78 -3.04
C ASP A 394 -41.74 -12.37 -4.45
N VAL A 395 -41.82 -11.09 -4.80
CA VAL A 395 -41.29 -10.54 -6.06
C VAL A 395 -39.78 -10.65 -6.12
N ALA A 396 -39.08 -10.39 -5.00
CA ALA A 396 -37.63 -10.61 -4.91
C ALA A 396 -37.27 -12.09 -5.13
N ASN A 397 -38.09 -13.01 -4.60
CA ASN A 397 -37.93 -14.45 -4.84
C ASN A 397 -38.12 -14.80 -6.31
N LEU A 398 -39.16 -14.25 -6.94
CA LEU A 398 -39.41 -14.43 -8.37
C LEU A 398 -38.23 -13.92 -9.22
N ALA A 399 -37.67 -12.75 -8.87
CA ALA A 399 -36.49 -12.21 -9.53
C ALA A 399 -35.27 -13.14 -9.39
N SER A 400 -35.05 -13.73 -8.22
CA SER A 400 -33.97 -14.71 -8.00
C SER A 400 -34.09 -15.93 -8.92
N HIS A 401 -35.29 -16.49 -9.09
CA HIS A 401 -35.52 -17.62 -10.01
C HIS A 401 -35.20 -17.28 -11.47
N TYR A 402 -35.40 -16.04 -11.88
CA TYR A 402 -35.06 -15.57 -13.22
C TYR A 402 -33.62 -15.06 -13.35
N HIS A 403 -32.81 -15.18 -12.28
CA HIS A 403 -31.46 -14.63 -12.21
C HIS A 403 -31.40 -13.11 -12.48
N ILE A 404 -32.44 -12.38 -12.04
CA ILE A 404 -32.56 -10.93 -12.18
C ILE A 404 -32.20 -10.27 -10.85
N ASN A 405 -31.35 -9.23 -10.90
CA ASN A 405 -31.13 -8.34 -9.76
C ASN A 405 -32.36 -7.44 -9.56
N GLY A 406 -33.10 -7.65 -8.47
CA GLY A 406 -34.37 -6.97 -8.23
C GLY A 406 -34.22 -5.46 -7.99
N GLU A 407 -33.14 -5.03 -7.35
CA GLU A 407 -32.85 -3.62 -7.10
C GLU A 407 -32.57 -2.88 -8.41
N GLU A 408 -31.73 -3.48 -9.28
CA GLU A 408 -31.42 -2.92 -10.59
C GLU A 408 -32.65 -2.91 -11.52
N ALA A 409 -33.48 -3.95 -11.46
CA ALA A 409 -34.73 -4.01 -12.22
C ALA A 409 -35.69 -2.88 -11.83
N LEU A 410 -35.84 -2.62 -10.53
CA LEU A 410 -36.67 -1.51 -10.05
C LEU A 410 -36.06 -0.16 -10.42
N ALA A 411 -34.75 0.03 -10.25
CA ALA A 411 -34.06 1.26 -10.64
C ALA A 411 -34.28 1.59 -12.13
N LYS A 412 -34.10 0.61 -13.02
CA LYS A 412 -34.38 0.77 -14.47
C LYS A 412 -35.84 1.14 -14.75
N ALA A 413 -36.79 0.53 -14.04
CA ALA A 413 -38.20 0.84 -14.20
C ALA A 413 -38.53 2.28 -13.77
N VAL A 414 -37.93 2.76 -12.67
CA VAL A 414 -38.05 4.15 -12.19
C VAL A 414 -37.50 5.12 -13.24
N GLU A 415 -36.30 4.88 -13.77
CA GLU A 415 -35.70 5.74 -14.81
C GLU A 415 -36.54 5.81 -16.08
N ASN A 416 -37.04 4.67 -16.56
CA ASN A 416 -37.95 4.63 -17.70
C ASN A 416 -39.22 5.44 -17.43
N ARG A 417 -39.75 5.41 -16.20
CA ARG A 417 -40.92 6.18 -15.81
C ARG A 417 -40.62 7.68 -15.77
N ILE A 418 -39.48 8.11 -15.25
CA ILE A 418 -39.01 9.50 -15.25
C ILE A 418 -38.87 10.02 -16.68
N ARG A 419 -38.19 9.26 -17.56
CA ARG A 419 -38.03 9.61 -18.98
C ARG A 419 -39.37 9.81 -19.68
N ASN A 420 -40.37 8.97 -19.37
CA ASN A 420 -41.71 9.08 -19.92
C ASN A 420 -42.49 10.28 -19.39
N PHE A 421 -42.28 10.69 -18.14
CA PHE A 421 -42.87 11.93 -17.62
C PHE A 421 -42.30 13.18 -18.27
N LYS A 422 -40.99 13.22 -18.57
CA LYS A 422 -40.34 14.35 -19.25
C LYS A 422 -40.76 14.53 -20.72
N LYS A 423 -41.37 13.52 -21.34
CA LYS A 423 -41.84 13.55 -22.74
C LYS A 423 -43.30 14.01 -22.90
N LYS A 424 -44.05 14.11 -21.80
CA LYS A 424 -45.40 14.69 -21.76
C LYS A 424 -45.32 16.13 -21.29
#